data_AF-A0A975Z7J0-F1
#
_entry.id   AF-A0A975Z7J0-F1
#
_cell.length_a   1.000
_cell.length_b   1.000
_cell.length_c   1.000
_cell.angle_alpha   90.00
_cell.angle_beta   90.00
_cell.angle_gamma   90.00
#
_symmetry.space_group_name_H-M   'P 1'
#
loop_
_entity.id
_entity.type
_entity.pdbx_description
1 polymer ?
#
loop_
_entity_poly.entity_id
_entity_poly.type
_entity_poly.pdbx_seq_one_letter_code
_entity_poly.pdbx_strand_id
1 'polypeptide(L)'
;MSLKLFRSTGYASILAPGETRQGTKHPGWIILAVSLWAGFACNVALWRSFRGQADVAHAFALGVLVASACGFVLSLLGWRATLKPAATLTLFLAALSACAIWGQSLPLDGPFSEMRLSTLMIPPWASLLRWQVSLLLVVLAVVPTMWMWNTQVRRLAGPAQMSVNLRGMLVAACFLAASALLLLRGLV
;
A
#
# COMPACT_ATOMS: atom_id res chain seq x y z
N MET A 1 35.94 -41.18 37.96
CA MET A 1 34.55 -40.73 38.10
C MET A 1 34.50 -39.22 37.89
N SER A 2 33.94 -38.75 36.76
CA SER A 2 33.83 -37.32 36.44
C SER A 2 32.34 -36.99 36.34
N LEU A 3 31.85 -36.21 37.30
CA LEU A 3 30.47 -35.76 37.36
C LEU A 3 30.29 -34.59 36.38
N LYS A 4 29.65 -34.88 35.23
CA LYS A 4 29.14 -33.88 34.29
C LYS A 4 27.83 -33.25 34.84
N LEU A 5 27.97 -32.36 35.82
CA LEU A 5 27.01 -31.28 36.09
C LEU A 5 27.62 -30.06 35.37
N PHE A 6 27.02 -29.44 34.35
CA PHE A 6 25.71 -28.80 34.30
C PHE A 6 25.20 -28.85 32.86
N ARG A 7 24.04 -29.49 32.63
CA ARG A 7 23.25 -29.18 31.42
C ARG A 7 22.59 -27.83 31.66
N SER A 8 23.06 -26.84 30.90
CA SER A 8 22.38 -25.61 30.53
C SER A 8 20.86 -25.71 30.73
N THR A 9 20.39 -25.11 31.82
CA THR A 9 18.97 -24.93 32.04
C THR A 9 18.51 -23.80 31.11
N GLY A 10 17.54 -24.11 30.25
CA GLY A 10 16.94 -23.20 29.28
C GLY A 10 16.07 -22.10 29.91
N TYR A 11 16.60 -21.37 30.89
CA TYR A 11 15.91 -20.24 31.54
C TYR A 11 16.28 -18.87 30.97
N ALA A 12 17.20 -18.81 29.99
CA ALA A 12 17.56 -17.55 29.35
C ALA A 12 16.39 -16.89 28.58
N SER A 13 15.32 -17.64 28.26
CA SER A 13 14.20 -17.12 27.46
C SER A 13 13.07 -16.48 28.26
N ILE A 14 13.07 -16.57 29.60
CA ILE A 14 11.97 -16.03 30.44
C ILE A 14 12.31 -14.62 30.96
N LEU A 15 13.60 -14.32 31.17
CA LEU A 15 14.07 -13.04 31.72
C LEU A 15 14.59 -12.04 30.67
N ALA A 16 14.51 -12.39 29.38
CA ALA A 16 14.70 -11.45 28.28
C ALA A 16 13.33 -11.04 27.68
N PRO A 17 12.57 -10.13 28.33
CA PRO A 17 11.36 -9.58 27.73
C PRO A 17 11.74 -8.71 26.53
N GLY A 18 11.89 -9.31 25.36
CA GLY A 18 12.15 -8.58 24.12
C GLY A 18 12.63 -9.40 22.92
N GLU A 19 13.14 -10.62 23.11
CA GLU A 19 13.93 -11.27 22.06
C GLU A 19 13.18 -12.23 21.12
N THR A 20 11.92 -12.61 21.41
CA THR A 20 11.25 -13.73 20.71
C THR A 20 10.08 -13.40 19.79
N ARG A 21 9.79 -12.12 19.51
CA ARG A 21 8.97 -11.76 18.33
C ARG A 21 9.81 -11.11 17.26
N GLN A 22 10.78 -11.87 16.75
CA GLN A 22 11.35 -11.58 15.44
C GLN A 22 10.25 -11.82 14.39
N GLY A 23 9.57 -10.76 13.97
CA GLY A 23 8.60 -10.86 12.89
C GLY A 23 9.24 -11.49 11.66
N THR A 24 8.55 -12.45 11.05
CA THR A 24 9.11 -13.26 9.95
C THR A 24 9.17 -12.51 8.63
N LYS A 25 8.36 -11.44 8.47
CA LYS A 25 8.25 -10.71 7.20
C LYS A 25 9.09 -9.44 7.18
N HIS A 26 9.86 -9.25 6.11
CA HIS A 26 10.62 -8.03 5.86
C HIS A 26 9.68 -6.82 5.67
N PRO A 27 9.97 -5.62 6.21
CA PRO A 27 9.09 -4.45 6.08
C PRO A 27 8.81 -4.06 4.63
N GLY A 28 9.78 -4.27 3.73
CA GLY A 28 9.61 -4.03 2.29
C GLY A 28 8.46 -4.81 1.66
N TRP A 29 8.08 -5.97 2.21
CA TRP A 29 6.92 -6.74 1.71
C TRP A 29 5.60 -6.03 1.97
N ILE A 30 5.47 -5.34 3.11
CA ILE A 30 4.26 -4.58 3.42
C ILE A 30 4.17 -3.37 2.50
N ILE A 31 5.27 -2.66 2.31
CA ILE A 31 5.35 -1.52 1.38
C ILE A 31 4.90 -1.97 -0.01
N LEU A 32 5.49 -3.04 -0.53
CA LEU A 32 5.17 -3.57 -1.84
C LEU A 32 3.70 -4.02 -1.93
N ALA A 33 3.21 -4.81 -0.96
CA ALA A 33 1.85 -5.33 -0.99
C ALA A 33 0.80 -4.21 -0.92
N VAL A 34 0.99 -3.23 -0.04
CA VAL A 34 0.07 -2.10 0.12
C VAL A 34 0.09 -1.20 -1.12
N SER A 35 1.26 -0.91 -1.67
CA SER A 35 1.41 -0.14 -2.90
C SER A 35 0.73 -0.81 -4.09
N LEU A 36 0.96 -2.11 -4.29
CA LEU A 36 0.31 -2.85 -5.38
C LEU A 36 -1.20 -2.93 -5.16
N TRP A 37 -1.66 -3.13 -3.94
CA TRP A 37 -3.09 -3.13 -3.63
C TRP A 37 -3.74 -1.77 -3.96
N ALA A 38 -3.11 -0.68 -3.52
CA ALA A 38 -3.60 0.68 -3.80
C ALA A 38 -3.60 1.01 -5.31
N GLY A 39 -2.56 0.60 -6.05
CA GLY A 39 -2.43 0.91 -7.47
C GLY A 39 -3.20 0.00 -8.42
N PHE A 40 -3.54 -1.23 -8.03
CA PHE A 40 -4.22 -2.19 -8.92
C PHE A 40 -5.59 -2.60 -8.40
N ALA A 41 -5.72 -3.00 -7.13
CA ALA A 41 -7.02 -3.43 -6.60
C ALA A 41 -8.00 -2.25 -6.46
N CYS A 42 -7.51 -1.09 -6.00
CA CYS A 42 -8.32 0.13 -5.89
C CYS A 42 -8.44 0.91 -7.21
N ASN A 43 -7.81 0.45 -8.30
CA ASN A 43 -7.80 1.17 -9.57
C ASN A 43 -9.05 0.87 -10.39
N VAL A 44 -10.05 1.73 -10.23
CA VAL A 44 -11.33 1.63 -10.95
C VAL A 44 -11.16 1.70 -12.47
N ALA A 45 -10.19 2.48 -12.98
CA ALA A 45 -9.94 2.59 -14.41
C ALA A 45 -9.53 1.25 -15.02
N LEU A 46 -8.69 0.50 -14.29
CA LEU A 46 -8.27 -0.84 -14.71
C LEU A 46 -9.44 -1.82 -14.75
N TRP A 47 -10.35 -1.75 -13.77
CA TRP A 47 -11.53 -2.60 -13.77
C TRP A 47 -12.54 -2.23 -14.87
N ARG A 48 -12.61 -0.95 -15.24
CA ARG A 48 -13.43 -0.47 -16.36
C ARG A 48 -12.83 -0.84 -17.72
N SER A 49 -11.51 -0.85 -17.86
CA SER A 49 -10.84 -1.25 -19.11
C SER A 49 -11.07 -2.73 -19.43
N PHE A 50 -11.11 -3.63 -18.42
CA PHE A 50 -11.52 -5.02 -18.62
C PHE A 50 -12.98 -5.20 -19.06
N ARG A 51 -13.82 -4.17 -18.89
CA ARG A 51 -15.20 -4.12 -19.41
C ARG A 51 -15.29 -3.41 -20.77
N GLY A 52 -14.16 -3.06 -21.39
CA GLY A 52 -14.08 -2.36 -22.67
C GLY A 52 -14.42 -0.87 -22.60
N GLN A 53 -14.39 -0.25 -21.41
CA GLN A 53 -14.82 1.14 -21.21
C GLN A 53 -13.67 2.16 -21.14
N ALA A 54 -12.42 1.70 -21.16
CA ALA A 54 -11.22 2.52 -21.08
C ALA A 54 -10.03 1.77 -21.70
N ASP A 55 -8.97 2.48 -22.07
CA ASP A 55 -7.74 1.85 -22.54
C ASP A 55 -7.03 1.08 -21.40
N VAL A 56 -6.71 -0.19 -21.65
CA VAL A 56 -6.02 -1.07 -20.69
C VAL A 56 -4.62 -0.56 -20.42
N ALA A 57 -3.92 -0.08 -21.45
CA ALA A 57 -2.55 0.38 -21.30
C ALA A 57 -2.52 1.64 -20.42
N HIS A 58 -3.38 2.61 -20.71
CA HIS A 58 -3.56 3.83 -19.91
C HIS A 58 -3.89 3.53 -18.45
N ALA A 59 -4.88 2.67 -18.22
CA ALA A 59 -5.28 2.27 -16.87
C ALA A 59 -4.17 1.54 -16.10
N PHE A 60 -3.37 0.73 -16.80
CA PHE A 60 -2.23 0.03 -16.21
C PHE A 60 -1.11 1.01 -15.84
N ALA A 61 -0.77 1.96 -16.73
CA ALA A 61 0.22 3.00 -16.46
C ALA A 61 -0.18 3.88 -15.26
N LEU A 62 -1.47 4.25 -15.16
CA LEU A 62 -2.02 4.92 -13.97
C LEU A 62 -1.87 4.07 -12.71
N GLY A 63 -2.12 2.76 -12.80
CA GLY A 63 -1.96 1.86 -11.66
C GLY A 63 -0.51 1.78 -11.16
N VAL A 64 0.45 1.72 -12.08
CA VAL A 64 1.89 1.76 -11.76
C VAL A 64 2.27 3.12 -11.14
N LEU A 65 1.73 4.22 -11.66
CA LEU A 65 1.95 5.57 -11.12
C LEU A 65 1.46 5.68 -9.67
N VAL A 66 0.24 5.22 -9.39
CA VAL A 66 -0.32 5.23 -8.03
C VAL A 66 0.46 4.30 -7.11
N ALA A 67 0.75 3.06 -7.54
CA ALA A 67 1.51 2.10 -6.73
C ALA A 67 2.91 2.65 -6.38
N SER A 68 3.60 3.24 -7.35
CA SER A 68 4.93 3.83 -7.14
C SER A 68 4.87 5.07 -6.24
N ALA A 69 3.87 5.94 -6.38
CA ALA A 69 3.66 7.07 -5.46
C ALA A 69 3.42 6.61 -4.01
N CYS A 70 2.54 5.62 -3.82
CA CYS A 70 2.33 5.00 -2.50
C CYS A 70 3.62 4.37 -1.98
N GLY A 71 4.37 3.66 -2.83
CA GLY A 71 5.63 3.01 -2.46
C GLY A 71 6.71 3.99 -2.02
N PHE A 72 6.78 5.15 -2.68
CA PHE A 72 7.68 6.24 -2.32
C PHE A 72 7.37 6.78 -0.92
N VAL A 73 6.12 7.14 -0.67
CA VAL A 73 5.66 7.68 0.63
C VAL A 73 5.84 6.64 1.75
N LEU A 74 5.48 5.38 1.50
CA LEU A 74 5.62 4.31 2.49
C LEU A 74 7.07 3.93 2.76
N SER A 75 7.96 4.07 1.77
CA SER A 75 9.40 3.90 1.97
C SER A 75 9.98 5.03 2.82
N LEU A 76 9.54 6.28 2.61
CA LEU A 76 9.93 7.41 3.45
C LEU A 76 9.44 7.26 4.91
N LEU A 77 8.20 6.80 5.07
CA LEU A 77 7.56 6.55 6.36
C LEU A 77 7.79 5.11 6.87
N GLY A 78 8.75 4.39 6.29
CA GLY A 78 9.05 3.00 6.59
C GLY A 78 9.76 2.81 7.93
N TRP A 79 9.35 3.49 9.00
CA TRP A 79 9.92 3.35 10.33
C TRP A 79 9.07 2.43 11.20
N ARG A 80 9.66 1.98 12.31
CA ARG A 80 9.07 0.98 13.21
C ARG A 80 7.67 1.35 13.70
N ALA A 81 7.44 2.62 14.01
CA ALA A 81 6.15 3.12 14.51
C ALA A 81 5.25 3.67 13.40
N THR A 82 5.82 4.23 12.33
CA THR A 82 5.07 4.96 11.30
C THR A 82 4.59 4.10 10.14
N LEU A 83 5.23 2.94 9.88
CA LEU A 83 4.88 2.12 8.71
C LEU A 83 3.43 1.63 8.73
N LYS A 84 2.98 1.06 9.86
CA LYS A 84 1.60 0.57 10.00
C LYS A 84 0.55 1.69 9.88
N PRO A 85 0.63 2.82 10.61
CA PRO A 85 -0.35 3.89 10.48
C PRO A 85 -0.31 4.58 9.10
N ALA A 86 0.88 4.73 8.50
CA ALA A 86 0.98 5.27 7.14
C ALA A 86 0.30 4.35 6.13
N ALA A 87 0.57 3.04 6.20
CA ALA A 87 -0.04 2.06 5.32
C ALA A 87 -1.57 1.97 5.50
N THR A 88 -2.09 2.07 6.73
CA THR A 88 -3.54 2.17 6.92
C THR A 88 -4.12 3.40 6.26
N LEU A 89 -3.49 4.56 6.44
CA LEU A 89 -3.98 5.79 5.84
C LEU A 89 -3.98 5.68 4.32
N THR A 90 -2.93 5.12 3.73
CA THR A 90 -2.83 4.87 2.28
C THR A 90 -3.96 3.95 1.79
N LEU A 91 -4.24 2.84 2.47
CA LEU A 91 -5.32 1.91 2.10
C LEU A 91 -6.69 2.58 2.17
N PHE A 92 -6.96 3.33 3.24
CA PHE A 92 -8.23 4.04 3.39
C PHE A 92 -8.41 5.13 2.34
N LEU A 93 -7.38 5.93 2.06
CA LEU A 93 -7.42 6.96 1.01
C LEU A 93 -7.61 6.33 -0.37
N ALA A 94 -6.93 5.23 -0.69
CA ALA A 94 -7.09 4.53 -1.96
C ALA A 94 -8.49 3.88 -2.10
N ALA A 95 -9.05 3.34 -1.03
CA ALA A 95 -10.40 2.79 -1.05
C ALA A 95 -11.47 3.89 -1.17
N LEU A 96 -11.28 5.03 -0.51
CA LEU A 96 -12.17 6.18 -0.62
C LEU A 96 -12.16 6.76 -2.04
N SER A 97 -10.99 6.90 -2.67
CA SER A 97 -10.90 7.36 -4.05
C SER A 97 -11.54 6.36 -5.01
N ALA A 98 -11.32 5.06 -4.82
CA ALA A 98 -12.00 4.01 -5.59
C ALA A 98 -13.53 4.11 -5.47
N CYS A 99 -14.04 4.31 -4.25
CA CYS A 99 -15.47 4.49 -4.00
C CYS A 99 -16.02 5.77 -4.66
N ALA A 100 -15.27 6.87 -4.61
CA ALA A 100 -15.63 8.14 -5.23
C ALA A 100 -15.72 8.02 -6.75
N ILE A 101 -14.71 7.40 -7.38
CA ILE A 101 -14.65 7.20 -8.83
C ILE A 101 -15.71 6.19 -9.28
N TRP A 102 -15.93 5.11 -8.53
CA TRP A 102 -16.94 4.11 -8.87
C TRP A 102 -18.35 4.69 -8.87
N GLY A 103 -18.67 5.54 -7.89
CA GLY A 103 -19.97 6.18 -7.75
C GLY A 103 -20.26 7.28 -8.77
N GLN A 104 -19.28 7.65 -9.59
CA GLN A 104 -19.39 8.74 -10.57
C GLN A 104 -19.12 8.22 -11.99
N SER A 105 -19.85 8.74 -12.96
CA SER A 105 -19.60 8.54 -14.39
C SER A 105 -18.52 9.52 -14.87
N LEU A 106 -17.34 9.50 -14.25
CA LEU A 106 -16.20 10.27 -14.75
C LEU A 106 -15.62 9.60 -16.01
N PRO A 107 -15.50 10.34 -17.14
CA PRO A 107 -14.68 9.90 -18.27
C PRO A 107 -13.23 9.84 -17.80
N LEU A 108 -12.67 8.64 -17.72
CA LEU A 108 -11.30 8.44 -17.24
C LEU A 108 -10.24 8.81 -18.27
N ASP A 109 -10.66 9.01 -19.52
CA ASP A 109 -9.82 9.45 -20.64
C ASP A 109 -9.85 10.99 -20.81
N GLY A 110 -10.57 11.71 -19.93
CA GLY A 110 -10.65 13.17 -19.94
C GLY A 110 -9.42 13.83 -19.31
N PRO A 111 -9.09 15.08 -19.69
CA PRO A 111 -7.93 15.77 -19.15
C PRO A 111 -8.08 15.95 -17.63
N PHE A 112 -7.08 15.46 -16.87
CA PHE A 112 -7.03 15.59 -15.41
C PHE A 112 -7.20 17.03 -14.90
N SER A 113 -6.95 18.03 -15.75
CA SER A 113 -7.14 19.46 -15.44
C SER A 113 -8.60 19.84 -15.14
N GLU A 114 -9.57 19.10 -15.66
CA GLU A 114 -10.99 19.35 -15.40
C GLU A 114 -11.52 18.57 -14.19
N MET A 115 -10.77 17.56 -13.73
CA MET A 115 -11.14 16.76 -12.58
C MET A 115 -10.77 17.45 -11.27
N ARG A 116 -11.79 17.93 -10.56
CA ARG A 116 -11.60 18.56 -9.25
C ARG A 116 -11.11 17.53 -8.23
N LEU A 117 -10.00 17.81 -7.55
CA LEU A 117 -9.38 16.88 -6.57
C LEU A 117 -10.36 16.42 -5.48
N SER A 118 -11.24 17.30 -5.01
CA SER A 118 -12.28 16.98 -4.03
C SER A 118 -13.21 15.87 -4.50
N THR A 119 -13.49 15.84 -5.80
CA THR A 119 -14.40 14.89 -6.46
C THR A 119 -13.76 13.51 -6.63
N LEU A 120 -12.43 13.46 -6.74
CA LEU A 120 -11.64 12.23 -6.85
C LEU A 120 -11.29 11.61 -5.49
N MET A 121 -11.14 12.41 -4.44
CA MET A 121 -10.66 11.93 -3.14
C MET A 121 -11.76 11.48 -2.19
N ILE A 122 -12.93 12.13 -2.20
CA ILE A 122 -13.98 11.88 -1.19
C ILE A 122 -15.33 11.66 -1.88
N PRO A 123 -15.99 10.50 -1.68
CA PRO A 123 -17.33 10.28 -2.19
C PRO A 123 -18.34 11.19 -1.48
N PRO A 124 -19.42 11.63 -2.15
CA PRO A 124 -20.48 12.40 -1.50
C PRO A 124 -21.05 11.63 -0.30
N TRP A 125 -21.34 12.29 0.82
CA TRP A 125 -21.80 11.63 2.06
C TRP A 125 -22.98 10.68 1.86
N ALA A 126 -23.97 11.06 1.05
CA ALA A 126 -25.11 10.21 0.73
C ALA A 126 -24.71 8.90 0.01
N SER A 127 -23.59 8.91 -0.70
CA SER A 127 -23.06 7.75 -1.41
C SER A 127 -22.45 6.71 -0.47
N LEU A 128 -21.91 7.13 0.68
CA LEU A 128 -21.30 6.23 1.67
C LEU A 128 -22.33 5.31 2.34
N LEU A 129 -23.59 5.75 2.41
CA LEU A 129 -24.71 4.99 2.97
C LEU A 129 -25.24 3.91 2.02
N ARG A 130 -24.83 3.92 0.74
CA ARG A 130 -25.20 2.86 -0.18
C ARG A 130 -24.41 1.60 0.18
N TRP A 131 -25.13 0.50 0.39
CA TRP A 131 -24.53 -0.77 0.82
C TRP A 131 -23.38 -1.25 -0.09
N GLN A 132 -23.44 -0.98 -1.39
CA GLN A 132 -22.38 -1.31 -2.36
C GLN A 132 -21.07 -0.56 -2.05
N VAL A 133 -21.17 0.72 -1.69
CA VAL A 133 -20.02 1.57 -1.36
C VAL A 133 -19.46 1.16 0.00
N SER A 134 -20.32 0.87 0.98
CA SER A 134 -19.89 0.35 2.29
C SER A 134 -19.17 -1.00 2.14
N LEU A 135 -19.69 -1.90 1.32
CA LEU A 135 -19.07 -3.20 1.04
C LEU A 135 -17.71 -3.03 0.35
N LEU A 136 -17.62 -2.15 -0.66
CA LEU A 136 -16.35 -1.83 -1.33
C LEU A 136 -15.32 -1.27 -0.34
N LEU A 137 -15.73 -0.36 0.55
CA LEU A 137 -14.85 0.20 1.57
C LEU A 137 -14.33 -0.89 2.53
N VAL A 138 -15.21 -1.80 2.97
CA VAL A 138 -14.81 -2.93 3.83
C VAL A 138 -13.83 -3.85 3.11
N VAL A 139 -14.13 -4.24 1.87
CA VAL A 139 -13.28 -5.16 1.10
C VAL A 139 -11.93 -4.52 0.74
N LEU A 140 -11.92 -3.26 0.29
CA LEU A 140 -10.72 -2.60 -0.20
C LEU A 140 -9.85 -1.97 0.89
N ALA A 141 -10.41 -1.56 2.04
CA ALA A 141 -9.65 -0.96 3.13
C ALA A 141 -9.52 -1.88 4.35
N VAL A 142 -10.64 -2.41 4.86
CA VAL A 142 -10.65 -3.11 6.15
C VAL A 142 -9.95 -4.46 6.05
N VAL A 143 -10.25 -5.27 5.03
CA VAL A 143 -9.61 -6.59 4.82
C VAL A 143 -8.07 -6.51 4.73
N PRO A 144 -7.47 -5.69 3.83
CA PRO A 144 -6.02 -5.58 3.76
C PRO A 144 -5.41 -4.95 5.02
N THR A 145 -6.14 -4.05 5.69
CA THR A 145 -5.72 -3.50 6.98
C THR A 145 -5.65 -4.59 8.05
N MET A 146 -6.69 -5.41 8.21
CA MET A 146 -6.70 -6.52 9.17
C MET A 146 -5.55 -7.50 8.91
N TRP A 147 -5.34 -7.88 7.64
CA TRP A 147 -4.21 -8.72 7.25
C TRP A 147 -2.88 -8.08 7.66
N MET A 148 -2.66 -6.81 7.30
CA MET A 148 -1.42 -6.09 7.60
C MET A 148 -1.17 -5.98 9.11
N TRP A 149 -2.18 -5.65 9.91
CA TRP A 149 -1.99 -5.52 11.37
C TRP A 149 -1.66 -6.84 12.05
N ASN A 150 -2.23 -7.94 11.52
CA ASN A 150 -1.93 -9.30 11.98
C ASN A 150 -0.55 -9.80 11.52
N THR A 151 0.07 -9.19 10.51
CA THR A 151 1.44 -9.54 10.12
C THR A 151 2.48 -9.03 11.12
N GLN A 152 3.37 -9.93 11.54
CA GLN A 152 4.53 -9.60 12.36
C GLN A 152 5.69 -9.15 11.48
N VAL A 153 6.05 -7.88 11.61
CA VAL A 153 7.11 -7.25 10.83
C VAL A 153 8.44 -7.41 11.54
N ARG A 154 9.46 -7.86 10.80
CA ARG A 154 10.83 -7.95 11.31
C ARG A 154 11.33 -6.57 11.72
N ARG A 155 11.86 -6.46 12.93
CA ARG A 155 12.51 -5.24 13.41
C ARG A 155 13.95 -5.20 12.89
N LEU A 156 14.25 -4.27 11.99
CA LEU A 156 15.64 -4.03 11.55
C LEU A 156 16.30 -2.97 12.44
N ALA A 157 17.63 -3.02 12.54
CA ALA A 157 18.43 -1.95 13.12
C ALA A 157 18.30 -0.65 12.29
N GLY A 158 18.48 0.51 12.92
CA GLY A 158 18.29 1.82 12.27
C GLY A 158 19.00 1.99 10.92
N PRO A 159 20.31 1.73 10.82
CA PRO A 159 21.05 1.84 9.55
C PRO A 159 20.56 0.87 8.47
N ALA A 160 20.23 -0.36 8.86
CA ALA A 160 19.68 -1.36 7.94
C ALA A 160 18.30 -0.93 7.42
N GLN A 161 17.43 -0.41 8.30
CA GLN A 161 16.12 0.14 7.91
C GLN A 161 16.27 1.33 6.96
N MET A 162 17.21 2.24 7.23
CA MET A 162 17.49 3.38 6.35
C MET A 162 17.90 2.92 4.95
N SER A 163 18.78 1.91 4.85
CA SER A 163 19.21 1.38 3.56
C SER A 163 18.04 0.76 2.76
N VAL A 164 17.12 0.09 3.45
CA VAL A 164 15.92 -0.51 2.85
C VAL A 164 14.96 0.58 2.35
N ASN A 165 14.72 1.59 3.18
CA ASN A 165 13.85 2.71 2.85
C ASN A 165 14.40 3.50 1.65
N LEU A 166 15.71 3.78 1.63
CA LEU A 166 16.36 4.47 0.49
C LEU A 166 16.24 3.67 -0.80
N ARG A 167 16.53 2.36 -0.77
CA ARG A 167 16.38 1.50 -1.96
C ARG A 167 14.93 1.45 -2.43
N GLY A 168 13.98 1.28 -1.52
CA GLY A 168 12.55 1.30 -1.83
C GLY A 168 12.12 2.63 -2.46
N MET A 169 12.58 3.75 -1.91
CA MET A 169 12.30 5.09 -2.40
C MET A 169 12.87 5.33 -3.79
N LEU A 170 14.12 4.91 -4.06
CA LEU A 170 14.74 5.04 -5.38
C LEU A 170 14.01 4.21 -6.44
N VAL A 171 13.71 2.95 -6.13
CA VAL A 171 12.94 2.07 -7.04
C VAL A 171 11.57 2.67 -7.33
N ALA A 172 10.86 3.12 -6.29
CA ALA A 172 9.57 3.78 -6.44
C ALA A 172 9.67 5.06 -7.28
N ALA A 173 10.68 5.89 -7.05
CA ALA A 173 10.90 7.11 -7.83
C ALA A 173 11.15 6.82 -9.32
N CYS A 174 11.93 5.78 -9.65
CA CYS A 174 12.15 5.37 -11.03
C CYS A 174 10.85 4.96 -11.72
N PHE A 175 10.02 4.12 -11.09
CA PHE A 175 8.73 3.72 -11.65
C PHE A 175 7.74 4.88 -11.75
N LEU A 176 7.74 5.79 -10.77
CA LEU A 176 6.92 6.99 -10.78
C LEU A 176 7.29 7.90 -11.94
N ALA A 177 8.58 8.19 -12.12
CA ALA A 177 9.06 9.00 -13.23
C ALA A 177 8.74 8.35 -14.59
N ALA A 178 8.98 7.04 -14.72
CA ALA A 178 8.70 6.32 -15.96
C ALA A 178 7.21 6.34 -16.32
N SER A 179 6.33 6.02 -15.37
CA SER A 179 4.88 6.02 -15.58
C SER A 179 4.33 7.42 -15.87
N ALA A 180 4.81 8.44 -15.16
CA ALA A 180 4.45 9.84 -15.42
C ALA A 180 4.89 10.27 -16.83
N LEU A 181 6.10 9.91 -17.26
CA LEU A 181 6.59 10.22 -18.61
C LEU A 181 5.77 9.52 -19.71
N LEU A 182 5.37 8.26 -19.51
CA LEU A 182 4.54 7.53 -20.46
C LEU A 182 3.18 8.23 -20.66
N LEU A 183 2.53 8.58 -19.55
CA LEU A 183 1.23 9.27 -19.56
C LEU A 183 1.33 10.69 -20.13
N LEU A 184 2.36 11.46 -19.76
CA LEU A 184 2.55 12.83 -20.24
C LEU A 184 2.88 12.91 -21.73
N ARG A 185 3.57 11.90 -22.26
CA ARG A 185 3.92 11.83 -23.69
C ARG A 185 2.84 11.18 -24.54
N GLY A 186 1.74 10.70 -23.94
CA GLY A 186 0.68 9.99 -24.65
C GLY A 186 1.18 8.74 -25.38
N LEU A 187 2.24 8.11 -24.87
CA LEU A 187 2.72 6.82 -25.41
C LEU A 187 1.79 5.66 -25.03
N VAL A 188 0.90 5.93 -24.09
CA VAL A 188 -0.08 5.06 -23.44
C VAL A 188 -1.21 5.93 -22.92
#